data_AF-A0A101X735-F1
#
_entry.id   AF-A0A101X735-F1
#
_cell.length_a   1.000
_cell.length_b   1.000
_cell.length_c   1.000
_cell.angle_alpha   90.00
_cell.angle_beta   90.00
_cell.angle_gamma   90.00
#
_symmetry.space_group_name_H-M   'P 1'
#
loop_
_entity.id
_entity.type
_entity.pdbx_description
1 polymer ?
#
loop_
_entity_poly.entity_id
_entity_poly.type
_entity_poly.pdbx_seq_one_letter_code
_entity_poly.pdbx_strand_id
1 'polypeptide(L)'
;MLSSLNYNRLPIPVERGVCSEWARGMGIPESGDAVIYTSCLYQLVPYINSFTGLMEKAPPSALGPLVNRLSHLVASFARVALKPPRSEVDRVNGIVRAIATLLIRNGVKFAYMPDEPYSGALLYELGFEDDFKEYFSSVVLSYFRSRGIKNVITIDPHTHHILTVVAPRFFGDLGLRVVNYMELIKGVDKAKVSRVVIHDSCLYSRYLGMRNAYRVLLEKAGVEHVEDPYVTGVSTSMCCGGPVESINPSLSNKVARLRIDALSKLSNNVVVACPICYANLSRNSGGRVKVLDLAEVLTGAQ
;
A
#
# COMPACT_ATOMS: atom_id res chain seq x y z
N MET A 1 11.14 11.12 8.90
CA MET A 1 10.82 10.81 7.49
C MET A 1 11.87 11.39 6.54
N LEU A 2 12.06 12.72 6.46
CA LEU A 2 13.02 13.34 5.52
C LEU A 2 14.45 12.79 5.60
N SER A 3 15.00 12.64 6.82
CA SER A 3 16.33 12.03 7.00
C SER A 3 16.42 10.60 6.42
N SER A 4 15.36 9.80 6.55
CA SER A 4 15.30 8.46 5.96
C SER A 4 15.22 8.55 4.44
N LEU A 5 14.35 9.39 3.90
CA LEU A 5 14.21 9.59 2.45
C LEU A 5 15.53 10.04 1.81
N ASN A 6 16.28 10.92 2.46
CA ASN A 6 17.59 11.37 1.99
C ASN A 6 18.66 10.27 2.06
N TYR A 7 18.57 9.36 3.04
CA TYR A 7 19.54 8.29 3.24
C TYR A 7 19.28 7.06 2.36
N ASN A 8 18.05 6.54 2.34
CA ASN A 8 17.71 5.27 1.69
C ASN A 8 16.53 5.36 0.70
N ARG A 9 15.98 6.56 0.47
CA ARG A 9 14.80 6.81 -0.40
C ARG A 9 13.50 6.12 0.06
N LEU A 10 13.44 5.70 1.31
CA LEU A 10 12.25 5.11 1.94
C LEU A 10 11.77 5.98 3.11
N PRO A 11 10.47 6.00 3.40
CA PRO A 11 9.91 6.88 4.45
C PRO A 11 10.31 6.45 5.87
N ILE A 12 10.80 5.21 6.02
CA ILE A 12 11.28 4.62 7.27
C ILE A 12 12.67 3.96 7.09
N PRO A 13 13.49 3.88 8.15
CA PRO A 13 14.89 3.44 8.06
C PRO A 13 15.02 1.92 7.97
N VAL A 14 14.62 1.35 6.83
CA VAL A 14 14.74 -0.09 6.51
C VAL A 14 15.71 -0.34 5.36
N GLU A 15 16.12 -1.60 5.19
CA GLU A 15 16.99 -1.99 4.08
C GLU A 15 16.21 -2.02 2.75
N ARG A 16 16.81 -1.48 1.69
CA ARG A 16 16.15 -1.37 0.37
C ARG A 16 15.77 -2.72 -0.24
N GLY A 17 16.53 -3.78 0.04
CA GLY A 17 16.27 -5.13 -0.47
C GLY A 17 14.91 -5.69 -0.06
N VAL A 18 14.28 -5.13 0.99
CA VAL A 18 12.92 -5.48 1.40
C VAL A 18 11.90 -5.17 0.30
N CYS A 19 12.07 -4.07 -0.44
CA CYS A 19 11.11 -3.62 -1.44
C CYS A 19 11.03 -4.55 -2.66
N SER A 20 12.10 -5.32 -2.93
CA SER A 20 12.23 -6.18 -4.10
C SER A 20 12.18 -7.68 -3.78
N GLU A 21 12.08 -8.06 -2.50
CA GLU A 21 12.09 -9.47 -2.09
C GLU A 21 10.96 -10.28 -2.76
N TRP A 22 9.80 -9.68 -2.98
CA TRP A 22 8.64 -10.30 -3.64
C TRP A 22 8.97 -10.85 -5.04
N ALA A 23 9.89 -10.22 -5.79
CA ALA A 23 10.20 -10.58 -7.17
C ALA A 23 11.12 -11.82 -7.28
N ARG A 24 11.74 -12.25 -6.17
CA ARG A 24 12.70 -13.36 -6.16
C ARG A 24 12.09 -14.63 -6.73
N GLY A 25 12.74 -15.22 -7.73
CA GLY A 25 12.29 -16.46 -8.37
C GLY A 25 11.04 -16.32 -9.25
N MET A 26 10.59 -15.10 -9.58
CA MET A 26 9.48 -14.88 -10.54
C MET A 26 9.95 -14.73 -12.00
N GLY A 27 11.25 -14.60 -12.25
CA GLY A 27 11.80 -14.42 -13.60
C GLY A 27 11.45 -13.07 -14.24
N ILE A 28 11.06 -12.07 -13.44
CA ILE A 28 10.74 -10.72 -13.91
C ILE A 28 12.05 -9.95 -14.15
N PRO A 29 12.25 -9.29 -15.29
CA PRO A 29 13.45 -8.48 -15.55
C PRO A 29 13.61 -7.32 -14.56
N GLU A 30 14.86 -6.96 -14.23
CA GLU A 30 15.18 -5.84 -13.32
C GLU A 30 15.24 -4.47 -14.01
N SER A 31 15.02 -4.45 -15.33
CA SER A 31 15.03 -3.22 -16.12
C SER A 31 14.16 -3.35 -17.36
N GLY A 32 13.59 -2.23 -17.78
CA GLY A 32 12.69 -2.10 -18.91
C GLY A 32 12.05 -0.72 -18.92
N ASP A 33 11.45 -0.33 -20.05
CA ASP A 33 10.72 0.93 -20.18
C ASP A 33 9.30 0.86 -19.56
N ALA A 34 8.80 -0.35 -19.33
CA ALA A 34 7.57 -0.65 -18.60
C ALA A 34 7.88 -1.34 -17.27
N VAL A 35 7.48 -0.72 -16.16
CA VAL A 35 7.79 -1.21 -14.81
C VAL A 35 6.54 -1.34 -13.95
N ILE A 36 6.53 -2.37 -13.09
CA ILE A 36 5.66 -2.37 -11.91
C ILE A 36 6.33 -1.50 -10.84
N TYR A 37 5.61 -0.48 -10.39
CA TYR A 37 6.11 0.46 -9.38
C TYR A 37 5.29 0.30 -8.11
N THR A 38 5.94 -0.27 -7.08
CA THR A 38 5.26 -0.59 -5.83
C THR A 38 5.41 0.51 -4.80
N SER A 39 6.37 1.43 -5.02
CA SER A 39 6.76 2.47 -4.07
C SER A 39 7.03 1.88 -2.67
N CYS A 40 7.37 0.59 -2.59
CA CYS A 40 7.55 -0.19 -1.37
C CYS A 40 6.35 -0.18 -0.37
N LEU A 41 5.15 0.31 -0.74
CA LEU A 41 4.11 0.57 0.26
C LEU A 41 3.56 -0.70 0.93
N TYR A 42 3.34 -1.78 0.18
CA TYR A 42 2.97 -3.08 0.76
C TYR A 42 4.10 -3.66 1.62
N GLN A 43 5.33 -3.59 1.12
CA GLN A 43 6.51 -4.20 1.71
C GLN A 43 6.91 -3.53 3.03
N LEU A 44 6.56 -2.25 3.21
CA LEU A 44 6.80 -1.51 4.45
C LEU A 44 5.74 -1.79 5.54
N VAL A 45 4.59 -2.38 5.20
CA VAL A 45 3.50 -2.64 6.17
C VAL A 45 3.98 -3.39 7.43
N PRO A 46 4.73 -4.50 7.36
CA PRO A 46 5.18 -5.22 8.57
C PRO A 46 6.08 -4.38 9.48
N TYR A 47 6.88 -3.49 8.89
CA TYR A 47 7.78 -2.60 9.61
C TYR A 47 7.00 -1.46 10.27
N ILE A 48 6.02 -0.89 9.57
CA ILE A 48 5.09 0.09 10.14
C ILE A 48 4.35 -0.55 11.31
N ASN A 49 3.86 -1.78 11.15
CA ASN A 49 3.16 -2.51 12.22
C ASN A 49 4.02 -2.68 13.47
N SER A 50 5.28 -3.09 13.28
CA SER A 50 6.24 -3.29 14.37
C SER A 50 6.55 -1.97 15.07
N PHE A 51 6.68 -0.88 14.29
CA PHE A 51 6.93 0.45 14.83
C PHE A 51 5.72 0.99 15.62
N THR A 52 4.50 0.88 15.10
CA THR A 52 3.29 1.31 15.82
C THR A 52 3.12 0.53 17.12
N GLY A 53 3.28 -0.79 17.08
CA GLY A 53 3.15 -1.63 18.29
C GLY A 53 4.14 -1.26 19.39
N LEU A 54 5.31 -0.70 19.03
CA LEU A 54 6.25 -0.13 20.00
C LEU A 54 5.75 1.21 20.55
N MET A 55 5.27 2.11 19.68
CA MET A 55 4.75 3.42 20.08
C MET A 55 3.54 3.32 21.02
N GLU A 56 2.65 2.35 20.80
CA GLU A 56 1.48 2.11 21.65
C GLU A 56 1.84 1.66 23.06
N LYS A 57 2.96 0.95 23.21
CA LYS A 57 3.45 0.45 24.51
C LYS A 57 4.28 1.52 25.25
N ALA A 58 4.69 2.58 24.58
CA ALA A 58 5.48 3.65 25.17
C ALA A 58 4.57 4.70 25.83
N PRO A 59 4.87 5.14 27.07
CA PRO A 59 4.13 6.25 27.67
C PRO A 59 4.33 7.54 26.85
N PRO A 60 3.33 8.44 26.78
CA PRO A 60 3.41 9.67 25.97
C PRO A 60 4.64 10.54 26.27
N SER A 61 5.08 10.55 27.53
CA SER A 61 6.28 11.26 28.00
C SER A 61 7.61 10.68 27.50
N ALA A 62 7.61 9.42 27.04
CA ALA A 62 8.79 8.75 26.50
C ALA A 62 8.87 8.79 24.96
N LEU A 63 7.80 9.19 24.26
CA LEU A 63 7.75 9.21 22.79
C LEU A 63 8.79 10.16 22.18
N GLY A 64 8.91 11.39 22.69
CA GLY A 64 9.92 12.36 22.20
C GLY A 64 11.36 11.86 22.36
N PRO A 65 11.79 11.47 23.57
CA PRO A 65 13.13 10.90 23.80
C PRO A 65 13.39 9.59 23.04
N LEU A 66 12.38 8.74 22.87
CA LEU A 66 12.50 7.48 22.13
C LEU A 66 12.69 7.72 20.63
N VAL A 67 11.91 8.64 20.03
CA VAL A 67 12.05 9.04 18.62
C VAL A 67 13.42 9.69 18.39
N ASN A 68 13.86 10.60 19.28
CA ASN A 68 15.21 11.19 19.20
C ASN A 68 16.33 10.15 19.36
N ARG A 69 16.20 9.20 20.29
CA ARG A 69 17.18 8.11 20.43
C ARG A 69 17.20 7.20 19.21
N LEU A 70 16.05 6.88 18.62
CA LEU A 70 15.95 6.09 17.39
C LEU A 70 16.53 6.82 16.17
N SER A 71 16.46 8.16 16.12
CA SER A 71 17.13 8.93 15.07
C SER A 71 18.65 9.01 15.24
N HIS A 72 19.18 8.86 16.47
CA HIS A 72 20.62 8.90 16.77
C HIS A 72 21.28 7.52 16.87
N LEU A 73 20.51 6.45 17.09
CA LEU A 73 21.02 5.09 17.07
C LEU A 73 21.42 4.73 15.63
N VAL A 74 22.72 4.51 15.44
CA VAL A 74 23.29 3.97 14.21
C VAL A 74 22.41 2.82 13.75
N ALA A 75 21.95 2.90 12.50
CA ALA A 75 20.88 2.10 11.93
C ALA A 75 20.92 0.59 12.26
N SER A 76 22.08 0.03 12.62
CA SER A 76 22.34 -1.37 12.92
C SER A 76 21.58 -1.93 14.15
N PHE A 77 21.44 -1.19 15.25
CA PHE A 77 20.80 -1.72 16.47
C PHE A 77 19.27 -1.55 16.46
N ALA A 78 18.78 -0.44 15.91
CA ALA A 78 17.35 -0.26 15.63
C ALA A 78 16.84 -1.28 14.59
N ARG A 79 17.69 -1.69 13.64
CA ARG A 79 17.41 -2.72 12.62
C ARG A 79 17.05 -4.10 13.20
N VAL A 80 17.61 -4.49 14.35
CA VAL A 80 17.36 -5.81 14.97
C VAL A 80 16.09 -5.78 15.83
N ALA A 81 15.87 -4.71 16.59
CA ALA A 81 14.72 -4.59 17.50
C ALA A 81 13.38 -4.35 16.79
N LEU A 82 13.39 -3.79 15.58
CA LEU A 82 12.20 -3.50 14.76
C LEU A 82 11.96 -4.52 13.64
N LYS A 83 12.65 -5.67 13.69
CA LYS A 83 12.51 -6.68 12.64
C LYS A 83 11.12 -7.35 12.75
N PRO A 84 10.24 -7.19 11.74
CA PRO A 84 8.91 -7.76 11.78
C PRO A 84 8.94 -9.30 11.78
N PRO A 85 7.87 -9.96 12.28
CA PRO A 85 7.70 -11.39 12.13
C PRO A 85 7.81 -11.78 10.66
N ARG A 86 8.57 -12.85 10.37
CA ARG A 86 8.79 -13.30 8.99
C ARG A 86 7.48 -13.64 8.27
N SER A 87 6.49 -14.15 9.01
CA SER A 87 5.15 -14.42 8.51
C SER A 87 4.44 -13.17 7.97
N GLU A 88 4.61 -12.00 8.60
CA GLU A 88 4.02 -10.74 8.08
C GLU A 88 4.71 -10.30 6.79
N VAL A 89 6.05 -10.44 6.73
CA VAL A 89 6.84 -10.15 5.53
C VAL A 89 6.45 -11.06 4.37
N ASP A 90 6.37 -12.37 4.61
CA ASP A 90 5.98 -13.35 3.59
C ASP A 90 4.53 -13.10 3.14
N ARG A 91 3.65 -12.67 4.05
CA ARG A 91 2.25 -12.34 3.74
C ARG A 91 2.13 -11.16 2.79
N VAL A 92 2.86 -10.06 3.01
CA VAL A 92 2.81 -8.89 2.12
C VAL A 92 3.52 -9.14 0.80
N ASN A 93 4.65 -9.87 0.82
CA ASN A 93 5.29 -10.32 -0.41
C ASN A 93 4.35 -11.23 -1.21
N GLY A 94 3.56 -12.07 -0.55
CA GLY A 94 2.50 -12.88 -1.16
C GLY A 94 1.46 -12.03 -1.91
N ILE A 95 1.03 -10.90 -1.35
CA ILE A 95 0.10 -9.97 -2.01
C ILE A 95 0.74 -9.39 -3.30
N VAL A 96 1.96 -8.87 -3.21
CA VAL A 96 2.63 -8.28 -4.38
C VAL A 96 2.90 -9.35 -5.45
N ARG A 97 3.26 -10.58 -5.04
CA ARG A 97 3.38 -11.73 -5.95
C ARG A 97 2.05 -12.11 -6.59
N ALA A 98 0.94 -12.01 -5.87
CA ALA A 98 -0.40 -12.25 -6.44
C ALA A 98 -0.71 -11.21 -7.53
N ILE A 99 -0.42 -9.93 -7.28
CA ILE A 99 -0.57 -8.86 -8.29
C ILE A 99 0.29 -9.14 -9.52
N ALA A 100 1.58 -9.43 -9.32
CA ALA A 100 2.49 -9.75 -10.42
C ALA A 100 2.06 -11.02 -11.19
N THR A 101 1.52 -12.02 -10.49
CA THR A 101 0.99 -13.24 -11.11
C THR A 101 -0.24 -12.94 -11.97
N LEU A 102 -1.16 -12.08 -11.50
CA LEU A 102 -2.30 -11.63 -12.29
C LEU A 102 -1.84 -10.95 -13.58
N LEU A 103 -0.87 -10.04 -13.48
CA LEU A 103 -0.30 -9.33 -14.64
C LEU A 103 0.32 -10.32 -15.64
N ILE A 104 1.17 -11.24 -15.18
CA ILE A 104 1.84 -12.25 -16.02
C ILE A 104 0.81 -13.13 -16.74
N ARG A 105 -0.20 -13.64 -16.01
CA ARG A 105 -1.26 -14.50 -16.58
C ARG A 105 -2.14 -13.77 -17.59
N ASN A 106 -2.27 -12.45 -17.45
CA ASN A 106 -2.97 -11.59 -18.40
C ASN A 106 -2.08 -11.10 -19.55
N GLY A 107 -0.86 -11.67 -19.70
CA GLY A 107 0.05 -11.38 -20.80
C GLY A 107 0.73 -10.02 -20.71
N VAL A 108 0.69 -9.36 -19.55
CA VAL A 108 1.34 -8.07 -19.35
C VAL A 108 2.84 -8.27 -19.19
N LYS A 109 3.62 -7.61 -20.05
CA LYS A 109 5.09 -7.57 -19.96
C LYS A 109 5.52 -6.36 -19.15
N PHE A 110 6.33 -6.58 -18.13
CA PHE A 110 6.88 -5.53 -17.27
C PHE A 110 8.19 -5.99 -16.64
N ALA A 111 8.99 -5.01 -16.22
CA ALA A 111 10.14 -5.18 -15.35
C ALA A 111 9.80 -4.73 -13.91
N TYR A 112 10.67 -5.02 -12.95
CA TYR A 112 10.64 -4.42 -11.63
C TYR A 112 11.93 -3.64 -11.39
N MET A 113 11.93 -2.75 -10.39
CA MET A 113 13.08 -1.91 -10.06
C MET A 113 13.59 -2.30 -8.66
N PRO A 114 14.75 -2.97 -8.55
CA PRO A 114 15.27 -3.41 -7.25
C PRO A 114 15.52 -2.27 -6.25
N ASP A 115 15.84 -1.08 -6.78
CA ASP A 115 16.19 0.14 -6.05
C ASP A 115 15.15 1.27 -6.23
N GLU A 116 13.88 0.91 -6.47
CA GLU A 116 12.81 1.90 -6.68
C GLU A 116 12.73 2.92 -5.54
N PRO A 117 12.62 4.23 -5.84
CA PRO A 117 12.40 5.23 -4.80
C PRO A 117 10.96 5.16 -4.29
N TYR A 118 10.74 5.55 -3.04
CA TYR A 118 9.40 5.86 -2.55
C TYR A 118 8.74 6.98 -3.38
N SER A 119 7.42 6.96 -3.55
CA SER A 119 6.69 7.94 -4.36
C SER A 119 6.55 9.31 -3.69
N GLY A 120 6.81 9.39 -2.39
CA GLY A 120 6.56 10.60 -1.61
C GLY A 120 5.11 10.77 -1.17
N ALA A 121 4.24 9.76 -1.35
CA ALA A 121 2.80 9.89 -1.08
C ALA A 121 2.48 10.46 0.31
N LEU A 122 3.07 9.90 1.36
CA LEU A 122 2.89 10.37 2.74
C LEU A 122 3.45 11.79 2.99
N LEU A 123 4.41 12.30 2.22
CA LEU A 123 4.82 13.71 2.34
C LEU A 123 3.64 14.61 1.97
N TYR A 124 3.06 14.38 0.79
CA TYR A 124 1.93 15.15 0.32
C TYR A 124 0.69 14.98 1.21
N GLU A 125 0.35 13.74 1.57
CA GLU A 125 -0.86 13.44 2.36
C GLU A 125 -0.80 13.97 3.79
N LEU A 126 0.40 14.18 4.35
CA LEU A 126 0.59 14.81 5.65
C LEU A 126 0.78 16.33 5.57
N GLY A 127 0.70 16.92 4.38
CA GLY A 127 0.79 18.37 4.17
C GLY A 127 2.20 18.93 4.01
N PHE A 128 3.23 18.08 3.90
CA PHE A 128 4.60 18.49 3.62
C PHE A 128 4.79 18.70 2.10
N GLU A 129 4.06 19.67 1.55
CA GLU A 129 3.97 19.85 0.10
C GLU A 129 5.30 20.29 -0.53
N ASP A 130 6.04 21.18 0.13
CA ASP A 130 7.33 21.66 -0.40
C ASP A 130 8.39 20.54 -0.37
N ASP A 131 8.46 19.79 0.73
CA ASP A 131 9.29 18.58 0.81
C ASP A 131 8.90 17.54 -0.25
N PHE A 132 7.60 17.36 -0.50
CA PHE A 132 7.12 16.49 -1.57
C PHE A 132 7.62 16.97 -2.94
N LYS A 133 7.51 18.26 -3.25
CA LYS A 133 7.95 18.81 -4.54
C LYS A 133 9.45 18.61 -4.74
N GLU A 134 10.25 18.92 -3.73
CA GLU A 134 11.70 18.76 -3.77
C GLU A 134 12.09 17.28 -3.93
N TYR A 135 11.56 16.40 -3.07
CA TYR A 135 11.86 14.97 -3.11
C TYR A 135 11.41 14.32 -4.42
N PHE A 136 10.17 14.58 -4.86
CA PHE A 136 9.62 13.95 -6.06
C PHE A 136 10.39 14.37 -7.31
N SER A 137 10.71 15.66 -7.45
CA SER A 137 11.46 16.16 -8.61
C SER A 137 12.90 15.65 -8.62
N SER A 138 13.62 15.79 -7.51
CA SER A 138 15.04 15.46 -7.42
C SER A 138 15.32 13.95 -7.41
N VAL A 139 14.42 13.15 -6.84
CA VAL A 139 14.62 11.70 -6.67
C VAL A 139 13.75 10.91 -7.63
N VAL A 140 12.42 11.03 -7.56
CA VAL A 140 11.51 10.13 -8.27
C VAL A 140 11.53 10.38 -9.78
N LEU A 141 11.34 11.63 -10.21
CA LEU A 141 11.38 11.99 -11.63
C LEU A 141 12.78 11.80 -12.23
N SER A 142 13.82 12.23 -11.54
CA SER A 142 15.21 11.98 -11.96
C SER A 142 15.48 10.48 -12.14
N TYR A 143 14.98 9.64 -11.22
CA TYR A 143 15.13 8.19 -11.32
C TYR A 143 14.43 7.66 -12.57
N PHE A 144 13.15 7.97 -12.78
CA PHE A 144 12.42 7.53 -13.98
C PHE A 144 13.08 7.97 -15.29
N ARG A 145 13.52 9.23 -15.35
CA ARG A 145 14.22 9.79 -16.54
C ARG A 145 15.55 9.09 -16.79
N SER A 146 16.37 8.92 -15.76
CA SER A 146 17.70 8.29 -15.90
C SER A 146 17.64 6.82 -16.30
N ARG A 147 16.54 6.13 -16.00
CA ARG A 147 16.29 4.74 -16.37
C ARG A 147 15.49 4.57 -17.66
N GLY A 148 15.09 5.68 -18.31
CA GLY A 148 14.30 5.64 -19.54
C GLY A 148 12.90 5.03 -19.37
N ILE A 149 12.33 5.13 -18.16
CA ILE A 149 11.02 4.57 -17.85
C ILE A 149 9.94 5.44 -18.50
N LYS A 150 9.01 4.78 -19.19
CA LYS A 150 7.90 5.43 -19.91
C LYS A 150 6.53 4.90 -19.49
N ASN A 151 6.45 3.66 -19.04
CA ASN A 151 5.20 3.03 -18.65
C ASN A 151 5.29 2.56 -17.20
N VAL A 152 4.35 2.98 -16.38
CA VAL A 152 4.33 2.68 -14.95
C VAL A 152 3.04 1.97 -14.59
N ILE A 153 3.14 0.76 -14.06
CA ILE A 153 2.02 -0.01 -13.52
C ILE A 153 2.01 0.19 -12.01
N THR A 154 1.01 0.89 -11.48
CA THR A 154 0.85 1.08 -10.03
C THR A 154 -0.02 0.01 -9.42
N ILE A 155 0.26 -0.33 -8.15
CA ILE A 155 -0.42 -1.43 -7.45
C ILE A 155 -1.20 -1.00 -6.21
N ASP A 156 -1.11 0.28 -5.85
CA ASP A 156 -1.74 0.85 -4.67
C ASP A 156 -2.30 2.25 -4.98
N PRO A 157 -3.29 2.72 -4.21
CA PRO A 157 -3.97 3.97 -4.53
C PRO A 157 -3.14 5.21 -4.23
N HIS A 158 -2.21 5.15 -3.29
CA HIS A 158 -1.40 6.30 -2.88
C HIS A 158 -0.41 6.65 -3.98
N THR A 159 0.33 5.65 -4.46
CA THR A 159 1.25 5.81 -5.59
C THR A 159 0.50 6.19 -6.87
N HIS A 160 -0.66 5.58 -7.14
CA HIS A 160 -1.45 5.93 -8.31
C HIS A 160 -1.92 7.39 -8.25
N HIS A 161 -2.47 7.84 -7.11
CA HIS A 161 -2.89 9.22 -6.92
C HIS A 161 -1.75 10.22 -7.07
N ILE A 162 -0.56 9.89 -6.55
CA ILE A 162 0.62 10.74 -6.74
C ILE A 162 0.95 10.90 -8.21
N LEU A 163 1.04 9.81 -8.96
CA LEU A 163 1.50 9.85 -10.34
C LEU A 163 0.47 10.36 -11.34
N THR A 164 -0.84 10.23 -11.06
CA THR A 164 -1.90 10.63 -12.00
C THR A 164 -2.59 11.94 -11.65
N VAL A 165 -2.54 12.38 -10.39
CA VAL A 165 -3.25 13.60 -9.94
C VAL A 165 -2.30 14.61 -9.33
N VAL A 166 -1.52 14.22 -8.32
CA VAL A 166 -0.77 15.19 -7.51
C VAL A 166 0.45 15.72 -8.25
N ALA A 167 1.36 14.85 -8.69
CA ALA A 167 2.57 15.27 -9.38
C ALA A 167 2.28 16.04 -10.69
N PRO A 168 1.32 15.63 -11.53
CA PRO A 168 0.97 16.41 -12.72
C PRO A 168 0.50 17.84 -12.43
N ARG A 169 -0.13 18.10 -11.27
CA ARG A 169 -0.52 19.46 -10.86
C ARG A 169 0.67 20.38 -10.59
N PHE A 170 1.81 19.83 -10.18
CA PHE A 170 3.01 20.62 -9.87
C PHE A 170 4.02 20.65 -11.02
N PHE A 171 4.10 19.57 -11.81
CA PHE A 171 5.18 19.37 -12.78
C PHE A 171 4.69 19.25 -14.23
N GLY A 172 3.38 19.31 -14.48
CA GLY A 172 2.79 19.14 -15.80
C GLY A 172 2.88 17.70 -16.30
N ASP A 173 3.12 17.52 -17.60
CA ASP A 173 3.34 16.19 -18.17
C ASP A 173 4.64 15.57 -17.63
N LEU A 174 4.52 14.42 -16.98
CA LEU A 174 5.65 13.69 -16.42
C LEU A 174 6.41 12.88 -17.49
N GLY A 175 5.86 12.74 -18.69
CA GLY A 175 6.37 11.84 -19.74
C GLY A 175 6.16 10.36 -19.42
N LEU A 176 5.15 10.05 -18.59
CA LEU A 176 4.85 8.71 -18.09
C LEU A 176 3.43 8.32 -18.48
N ARG A 177 3.27 7.12 -19.06
CA ARG A 177 1.98 6.44 -19.15
C ARG A 177 1.77 5.63 -17.88
N VAL A 178 0.93 6.14 -16.99
CA VAL A 178 0.61 5.51 -15.70
C VAL A 178 -0.71 4.74 -15.84
N VAL A 179 -0.71 3.46 -15.48
CA VAL A 179 -1.91 2.61 -15.48
C VAL A 179 -1.98 1.85 -14.17
N ASN A 180 -3.17 1.67 -13.61
CA ASN A 180 -3.32 0.82 -12.45
C ASN A 180 -3.39 -0.66 -12.86
N TYR A 181 -2.80 -1.56 -12.06
CA TYR A 181 -2.79 -2.99 -12.37
C TYR A 181 -4.19 -3.57 -12.64
N MET A 182 -5.23 -3.09 -11.92
CA MET A 182 -6.60 -3.58 -12.06
C MET A 182 -7.16 -3.39 -13.48
N GLU A 183 -6.75 -2.32 -14.17
CA GLU A 183 -7.18 -2.02 -15.53
C GLU A 183 -6.58 -2.99 -16.56
N LEU A 184 -5.49 -3.68 -16.20
CA LEU A 184 -4.80 -4.64 -17.05
C LEU A 184 -5.30 -6.07 -16.85
N ILE A 185 -6.16 -6.32 -15.86
CA ILE A 185 -6.66 -7.65 -15.52
C ILE A 185 -7.94 -7.95 -16.30
N LYS A 186 -7.85 -8.90 -17.24
CA LYS A 186 -8.99 -9.37 -18.05
C LYS A 186 -9.60 -10.64 -17.47
N GLY A 187 -8.75 -11.59 -17.07
CA GLY A 187 -9.11 -12.86 -16.45
C GLY A 187 -8.56 -12.99 -15.02
N VAL A 188 -9.32 -13.69 -14.19
CA VAL A 188 -9.05 -13.95 -12.77
C VAL A 188 -9.37 -15.41 -12.45
N ASP A 189 -8.83 -15.93 -11.36
CA ASP A 189 -9.15 -17.27 -10.89
C ASP A 189 -10.47 -17.27 -10.11
N LYS A 190 -11.12 -18.44 -10.01
CA LYS A 190 -12.27 -18.60 -9.12
C LYS A 190 -11.82 -18.41 -7.68
N ALA A 191 -12.45 -17.49 -6.98
CA ALA A 191 -12.16 -17.24 -5.57
C ALA A 191 -12.54 -18.45 -4.71
N LYS A 192 -11.79 -18.68 -3.63
CA LYS A 192 -12.13 -19.69 -2.60
C LYS A 192 -13.19 -19.19 -1.63
N VAL A 193 -13.31 -17.87 -1.48
CA VAL A 193 -14.39 -17.23 -0.71
C VAL A 193 -15.56 -16.95 -1.63
N SER A 194 -16.77 -17.25 -1.18
CA SER A 194 -18.00 -17.02 -1.96
C SER A 194 -18.62 -15.64 -1.69
N ARG A 195 -18.43 -15.10 -0.47
CA ARG A 195 -19.11 -13.88 -0.01
C ARG A 195 -18.18 -12.97 0.78
N VAL A 196 -18.12 -11.69 0.39
CA VAL A 196 -17.24 -10.67 0.99
C VAL A 196 -17.97 -9.34 1.19
N VAL A 197 -17.41 -8.47 2.02
CA VAL A 197 -17.73 -7.04 2.05
C VAL A 197 -16.50 -6.25 1.61
N ILE A 198 -16.68 -5.21 0.80
CA ILE A 198 -15.58 -4.40 0.30
C ILE A 198 -15.35 -3.21 1.25
N HIS A 199 -14.11 -3.00 1.67
CA HIS A 199 -13.67 -1.71 2.19
C HIS A 199 -13.09 -0.88 1.03
N ASP A 200 -13.92 0.02 0.51
CA ASP A 200 -13.52 0.95 -0.52
C ASP A 200 -12.45 1.92 0.01
N SER A 201 -11.23 1.82 -0.52
CA SER A 201 -10.15 2.75 -0.13
C SER A 201 -10.53 4.18 -0.52
N CYS A 202 -10.18 5.14 0.35
CA CYS A 202 -10.56 6.54 0.16
C CYS A 202 -10.07 7.09 -1.18
N LEU A 203 -8.80 6.86 -1.52
CA LEU A 203 -8.18 7.35 -2.75
C LEU A 203 -8.75 6.69 -4.00
N TYR A 204 -8.79 5.36 -4.10
CA TYR A 204 -9.38 4.71 -5.28
C TYR A 204 -10.87 5.05 -5.44
N SER A 205 -11.64 5.05 -4.35
CA SER A 205 -13.09 5.23 -4.45
C SER A 205 -13.50 6.69 -4.63
N ARG A 206 -12.93 7.64 -3.88
CA ARG A 206 -13.40 9.03 -3.86
C ARG A 206 -12.64 9.94 -4.81
N TYR A 207 -11.35 9.68 -5.03
CA TYR A 207 -10.49 10.59 -5.79
C TYR A 207 -10.15 10.06 -7.19
N LEU A 208 -10.12 8.73 -7.37
CA LEU A 208 -9.69 8.11 -8.63
C LEU A 208 -10.84 7.44 -9.41
N GLY A 209 -12.07 7.43 -8.86
CA GLY A 209 -13.23 6.86 -9.56
C GLY A 209 -13.16 5.35 -9.79
N MET A 210 -12.28 4.63 -9.10
CA MET A 210 -11.99 3.20 -9.33
C MET A 210 -12.85 2.24 -8.50
N ARG A 211 -13.91 2.77 -7.87
CA ARG A 211 -14.81 1.99 -7.01
C ARG A 211 -15.41 0.76 -7.71
N ASN A 212 -15.80 0.89 -8.97
CA ASN A 212 -16.38 -0.22 -9.73
C ASN A 212 -15.34 -1.26 -10.18
N ALA A 213 -14.05 -0.91 -10.23
CA ALA A 213 -13.00 -1.83 -10.66
C ALA A 213 -12.94 -3.07 -9.75
N TYR A 214 -13.06 -2.89 -8.43
CA TYR A 214 -13.07 -4.00 -7.48
C TYR A 214 -14.23 -4.96 -7.71
N ARG A 215 -15.43 -4.38 -7.90
CA ARG A 215 -16.69 -5.12 -7.99
C ARG A 215 -16.70 -5.99 -9.23
N VAL A 216 -16.36 -5.41 -10.38
CA VAL A 216 -16.24 -6.14 -11.65
C VAL A 216 -15.23 -7.28 -11.56
N LEU A 217 -14.07 -7.06 -10.90
CA LEU A 217 -13.08 -8.11 -10.74
C LEU A 217 -13.54 -9.23 -9.79
N LEU A 218 -14.23 -8.88 -8.69
CA LEU A 218 -14.78 -9.85 -7.74
C LEU A 218 -15.93 -10.67 -8.36
N GLU A 219 -16.81 -10.05 -9.14
CA GLU A 219 -17.86 -10.74 -9.89
C GLU A 219 -17.27 -11.77 -10.87
N LYS A 220 -16.23 -11.40 -11.62
CA LYS A 220 -15.50 -12.32 -12.50
C LYS A 220 -14.88 -13.50 -11.74
N ALA A 221 -14.47 -13.28 -10.49
CA ALA A 221 -13.95 -14.33 -9.61
C ALA A 221 -15.06 -15.20 -9.00
N GLY A 222 -16.33 -14.92 -9.28
CA GLY A 222 -17.49 -15.63 -8.75
C GLY A 222 -17.82 -15.29 -7.30
N VAL A 223 -17.47 -14.08 -6.85
CA VAL A 223 -17.67 -13.60 -5.48
C VAL A 223 -18.90 -12.71 -5.38
N GLU A 224 -19.79 -13.04 -4.45
CA GLU A 224 -20.85 -12.14 -3.99
C GLU A 224 -20.24 -11.05 -3.10
N HIS A 225 -20.39 -9.78 -3.47
CA HIS A 225 -19.98 -8.66 -2.64
C HIS A 225 -21.21 -7.99 -2.02
N VAL A 226 -21.29 -8.03 -0.69
CA VAL A 226 -22.39 -7.45 0.08
C VAL A 226 -22.23 -5.94 0.16
N GLU A 227 -23.31 -5.22 -0.16
CA GLU A 227 -23.38 -3.77 -0.09
C GLU A 227 -24.44 -3.34 0.92
N ASP A 228 -24.19 -2.23 1.60
CA ASP A 228 -25.15 -1.56 2.48
C ASP A 228 -25.02 -0.04 2.26
N PRO A 229 -26.11 0.68 1.97
CA PRO A 229 -26.07 2.11 1.68
C PRO A 229 -25.48 2.97 2.79
N TYR A 230 -25.49 2.51 4.05
CA TYR A 230 -24.98 3.24 5.23
C TYR A 230 -23.57 2.82 5.63
N VAL A 231 -23.11 1.63 5.22
CA VAL A 231 -21.76 1.12 5.56
C VAL A 231 -20.80 1.19 4.38
N THR A 232 -21.22 0.78 3.19
CA THR A 232 -20.37 0.70 2.01
C THR A 232 -20.68 1.77 0.98
N GLY A 233 -21.82 2.48 1.07
CA GLY A 233 -22.25 3.50 0.11
C GLY A 233 -21.20 4.59 -0.19
N VAL A 234 -21.31 5.21 -1.37
CA VAL A 234 -20.30 6.17 -1.88
C VAL A 234 -20.06 7.34 -0.94
N SER A 235 -21.13 7.89 -0.36
CA SER A 235 -21.08 9.02 0.59
C SER A 235 -20.92 8.61 2.05
N THR A 236 -21.13 7.34 2.37
CA THR A 236 -21.22 6.82 3.75
C THR A 236 -20.04 5.92 4.13
N SER A 237 -19.29 5.39 3.16
CA SER A 237 -18.11 4.58 3.40
C SER A 237 -17.08 5.37 4.20
N MET A 238 -16.62 4.80 5.31
CA MET A 238 -15.67 5.44 6.23
C MET A 238 -14.21 5.09 5.88
N CYS A 239 -13.28 5.97 6.26
CA CYS A 239 -11.84 5.73 6.16
C CYS A 239 -11.38 4.59 7.10
N CYS A 240 -10.24 3.96 6.79
CA CYS A 240 -9.59 2.98 7.67
C CYS A 240 -8.86 3.61 8.86
N GLY A 241 -8.56 4.92 8.81
CA GLY A 241 -7.80 5.65 9.84
C GLY A 241 -6.27 5.58 9.70
N GLY A 242 -5.73 4.73 8.83
CA GLY A 242 -4.30 4.41 8.77
C GLY A 242 -3.34 5.61 8.67
N PRO A 243 -3.55 6.60 7.78
CA PRO A 243 -2.65 7.75 7.68
C PRO A 243 -2.49 8.58 8.97
N VAL A 244 -3.47 8.53 9.87
CA VAL A 244 -3.46 9.26 11.16
C VAL A 244 -2.53 8.58 12.18
N GLU A 245 -2.14 7.34 11.96
CA GLU A 245 -1.36 6.51 12.89
C GLU A 245 -0.03 7.15 13.29
N SER A 246 0.63 7.88 12.38
CA SER A 246 1.91 8.57 12.66
C SER A 246 1.78 9.75 13.64
N ILE A 247 0.58 10.32 13.78
CA ILE A 247 0.30 11.49 14.63
C ILE A 247 -0.43 11.04 15.90
N ASN A 248 -1.44 10.18 15.76
CA ASN A 248 -2.26 9.70 16.86
C ASN A 248 -2.66 8.22 16.65
N PRO A 249 -1.81 7.26 17.06
CA PRO A 249 -2.08 5.83 16.94
C PRO A 249 -3.40 5.40 17.59
N SER A 250 -3.71 5.95 18.78
CA SER A 250 -4.93 5.62 19.51
C SER A 250 -6.19 6.00 18.75
N LEU A 251 -6.21 7.18 18.13
CA LEU A 251 -7.31 7.63 17.28
C LEU A 251 -7.41 6.79 16.01
N SER A 252 -6.29 6.51 15.33
CA SER A 252 -6.24 5.64 14.15
C SER A 252 -6.89 4.28 14.45
N ASN A 253 -6.48 3.66 15.56
CA ASN A 253 -7.03 2.38 16.00
C ASN A 253 -8.52 2.45 16.35
N LYS A 254 -8.97 3.53 16.99
CA LYS A 254 -10.40 3.73 17.28
C LYS A 254 -11.22 3.82 15.99
N VAL A 255 -10.74 4.55 14.99
CA VAL A 255 -11.38 4.64 13.66
C VAL A 255 -11.41 3.27 12.98
N ALA A 256 -10.29 2.54 13.01
CA ALA A 256 -10.20 1.20 12.44
C ALA A 256 -11.18 0.22 13.07
N ARG A 257 -11.27 0.19 14.42
CA ARG A 257 -12.21 -0.66 15.13
C ARG A 257 -13.66 -0.35 14.78
N LEU A 258 -14.05 0.93 14.78
CA LEU A 258 -15.39 1.35 14.34
C LEU A 258 -15.68 0.90 12.90
N ARG A 259 -14.67 0.97 12.02
CA ARG A 259 -14.83 0.50 10.63
C ARG A 259 -15.02 -1.02 10.58
N ILE A 260 -14.23 -1.79 11.33
CA ILE A 260 -14.39 -3.24 11.45
C ILE A 260 -15.78 -3.59 11.98
N ASP A 261 -16.26 -2.92 13.03
CA ASP A 261 -17.59 -3.14 13.63
C ASP A 261 -18.73 -2.95 12.61
N ALA A 262 -18.58 -1.98 11.71
CA ALA A 262 -19.56 -1.73 10.66
C ALA A 262 -19.49 -2.81 9.56
N LEU A 263 -18.29 -3.16 9.11
CA LEU A 263 -18.07 -4.16 8.06
C LEU A 263 -18.45 -5.58 8.49
N SER A 264 -18.16 -5.96 9.75
CA SER A 264 -18.42 -7.30 10.27
C SER A 264 -19.90 -7.65 10.36
N LYS A 265 -20.79 -6.65 10.31
CA LYS A 265 -22.24 -6.85 10.23
C LYS A 265 -22.69 -7.40 8.88
N LEU A 266 -21.87 -7.23 7.84
CA LEU A 266 -22.19 -7.61 6.45
C LEU A 266 -21.51 -8.91 6.03
N SER A 267 -20.23 -9.08 6.39
CA SER A 267 -19.49 -10.32 6.14
C SER A 267 -18.29 -10.46 7.07
N ASN A 268 -17.92 -11.70 7.37
CA ASN A 268 -16.68 -12.04 8.08
C ASN A 268 -15.45 -11.97 7.16
N ASN A 269 -15.61 -11.81 5.85
CA ASN A 269 -14.50 -11.60 4.91
C ASN A 269 -14.54 -10.16 4.40
N VAL A 270 -13.51 -9.37 4.73
CA VAL A 270 -13.37 -7.98 4.29
C VAL A 270 -12.30 -7.92 3.21
N VAL A 271 -12.65 -7.41 2.03
CA VAL A 271 -11.69 -7.19 0.94
C VAL A 271 -11.21 -5.74 0.94
N VAL A 272 -9.89 -5.56 0.87
CA VAL A 272 -9.20 -4.27 0.71
C VAL A 272 -8.36 -4.28 -0.56
N ALA A 273 -8.05 -3.11 -1.10
CA ALA A 273 -7.14 -2.94 -2.25
C ALA A 273 -6.06 -1.89 -1.97
N CYS A 274 -5.76 -1.64 -0.70
CA CYS A 274 -4.82 -0.61 -0.28
C CYS A 274 -3.93 -1.16 0.84
N PRO A 275 -2.60 -1.01 0.76
CA PRO A 275 -1.67 -1.52 1.77
C PRO A 275 -1.91 -0.88 3.15
N ILE A 276 -2.23 0.41 3.19
CA ILE A 276 -2.52 1.13 4.45
C ILE A 276 -3.83 0.65 5.07
N CYS A 277 -4.87 0.43 4.25
CA CYS A 277 -6.12 -0.16 4.71
C CYS A 277 -5.90 -1.59 5.22
N TYR A 278 -5.15 -2.41 4.48
CA TYR A 278 -4.79 -3.77 4.87
C TYR A 278 -4.07 -3.78 6.22
N ALA A 279 -3.03 -2.96 6.38
CA ALA A 279 -2.28 -2.86 7.62
C ALA A 279 -3.17 -2.52 8.81
N ASN A 280 -3.91 -1.40 8.72
CA ASN A 280 -4.62 -0.87 9.87
C ASN A 280 -5.85 -1.70 10.25
N LEU A 281 -6.62 -2.15 9.26
CA LEU A 281 -7.81 -2.97 9.50
C LEU A 281 -7.45 -4.37 9.96
N SER A 282 -6.39 -4.99 9.43
CA SER A 282 -5.95 -6.32 9.89
C SER A 282 -5.51 -6.28 11.35
N ARG A 283 -4.70 -5.28 11.74
CA ARG A 283 -4.24 -5.07 13.13
C ARG A 283 -5.41 -4.91 14.10
N ASN A 284 -6.45 -4.19 13.69
CA ASN A 284 -7.61 -3.86 14.52
C ASN A 284 -8.81 -4.81 14.33
N SER A 285 -8.65 -5.87 13.55
CA SER A 285 -9.73 -6.85 13.28
C SER A 285 -10.17 -7.58 14.55
N GLY A 286 -9.23 -7.83 15.47
CA GLY A 286 -9.46 -8.61 16.68
C GLY A 286 -9.94 -10.04 16.39
N GLY A 287 -9.60 -10.59 15.21
CA GLY A 287 -10.07 -11.91 14.76
C GLY A 287 -11.54 -12.00 14.35
N ARG A 288 -12.28 -10.88 14.41
CA ARG A 288 -13.73 -10.85 14.07
C ARG A 288 -14.00 -10.96 12.59
N VAL A 289 -13.05 -10.51 11.77
CA VAL A 289 -13.10 -10.60 10.32
C VAL A 289 -11.74 -11.05 9.77
N LYS A 290 -11.75 -11.78 8.66
CA LYS A 290 -10.59 -12.04 7.82
C LYS A 290 -10.44 -10.88 6.84
N VAL A 291 -9.36 -10.11 6.97
CA VAL A 291 -9.02 -9.05 6.00
C VAL A 291 -8.18 -9.68 4.89
N LEU A 292 -8.65 -9.53 3.65
CA LEU A 292 -8.09 -10.12 2.45
C LEU A 292 -7.70 -9.00 1.49
N ASP A 293 -6.53 -9.11 0.85
CA ASP A 293 -6.23 -8.22 -0.28
C ASP A 293 -6.99 -8.67 -1.52
N LEU A 294 -7.43 -7.72 -2.34
CA LEU A 294 -8.12 -7.97 -3.60
C LEU A 294 -7.31 -8.94 -4.49
N ALA A 295 -6.00 -8.73 -4.65
CA ALA A 295 -5.18 -9.62 -5.46
C ALA A 295 -5.12 -11.05 -4.89
N GLU A 296 -5.18 -11.14 -3.57
CA GLU A 296 -5.44 -12.33 -2.76
C GLU A 296 -6.61 -13.16 -3.33
N VAL A 297 -7.72 -12.43 -3.43
CA VAL A 297 -9.00 -12.99 -3.84
C VAL A 297 -8.98 -13.45 -5.29
N LEU A 298 -8.46 -12.61 -6.17
CA LEU A 298 -8.47 -12.80 -7.63
C LEU A 298 -7.50 -13.87 -8.13
N THR A 299 -6.52 -14.28 -7.32
CA THR A 299 -5.58 -15.38 -7.64
C THR A 299 -5.95 -16.71 -6.98
N GLY A 300 -7.03 -16.75 -6.20
CA GLY A 300 -7.40 -17.92 -5.40
C GLY A 300 -6.34 -18.29 -4.34
N ALA A 301 -5.39 -17.40 -4.02
CA ALA A 301 -4.26 -17.67 -3.11
C ALA A 301 -4.62 -17.55 -1.61
N GLN A 302 -5.91 -17.49 -1.30
CA GLN A 302 -6.50 -17.20 0.01
C GLN A 302 -6.74 -18.42 0.91
#